data_AF-A0A3R9S0N9-F1
#
_entry.id   AF-A0A3R9S0N9-F1
#
_cell.length_a   1.000
_cell.length_b   1.000
_cell.length_c   1.000
_cell.angle_alpha   90.00
_cell.angle_beta   90.00
_cell.angle_gamma   90.00
#
_symmetry.space_group_name_H-M   'P 1'
#
loop_
_entity.id
_entity.type
_entity.pdbx_description
1 polymer ?
#
loop_
_entity_poly.entity_id
_entity_poly.type
_entity_poly.pdbx_seq_one_letter_code
_entity_poly.pdbx_strand_id
1 'polypeptide(L)' 'MKNFKNKVAAITGAGSGIGQQLAILLAKQGCHLSLSDINEKGLE' A
#
# COMPACT_ATOMS: atom_id res chain seq x y z
N MET A 1 -1.68 -4.46 19.75
CA MET A 1 -1.31 -4.19 18.35
C MET A 1 -2.59 -4.02 17.53
N LYS A 2 -2.67 -3.04 16.61
CA LYS A 2 -3.82 -2.90 15.70
C LYS A 2 -3.78 -4.04 14.67
N ASN A 3 -4.93 -4.61 14.33
CA ASN A 3 -5.09 -5.64 13.31
C ASN A 3 -5.59 -5.01 12.00
N PHE A 4 -4.90 -5.26 10.90
CA PHE A 4 -5.21 -4.71 9.57
C PHE A 4 -5.81 -5.75 8.60
N LYS A 5 -6.01 -6.98 9.04
CA LYS A 5 -6.64 -8.04 8.24
C LYS A 5 -8.06 -7.61 7.83
N ASN A 6 -8.37 -7.77 6.55
CA ASN A 6 -9.64 -7.40 5.92
C ASN A 6 -10.02 -5.92 6.06
N LYS A 7 -9.06 -5.04 6.39
CA LYS A 7 -9.25 -3.59 6.29
C LYS A 7 -8.91 -3.12 4.87
N VAL A 8 -9.32 -1.91 4.54
CA VAL A 8 -9.01 -1.26 3.26
C VAL A 8 -8.18 -0.02 3.54
N ALA A 9 -7.08 0.16 2.83
CA ALA A 9 -6.24 1.36 2.88
C ALA A 9 -6.04 1.94 1.47
N ALA A 10 -6.21 3.25 1.33
CA ALA A 10 -5.82 4.00 0.15
C ALA A 10 -4.45 4.65 0.38
N ILE A 11 -3.51 4.43 -0.53
CA ILE A 11 -2.13 4.93 -0.42
C ILE A 11 -1.79 5.73 -1.68
N THR A 12 -1.38 6.98 -1.50
CA THR A 12 -0.84 7.86 -2.54
C THR A 12 0.68 7.89 -2.45
N GLY A 13 1.38 8.09 -3.57
CA GLY A 13 2.84 7.96 -3.61
C GLY A 13 3.30 6.50 -3.39
N ALA A 14 2.48 5.52 -3.80
CA ALA A 14 2.71 4.11 -3.52
C ALA A 14 3.80 3.46 -4.41
N GLY A 15 4.29 4.17 -5.43
CA GLY A 15 5.19 3.64 -6.44
C GLY A 15 6.67 3.65 -6.05
N SER A 16 7.04 4.27 -4.92
CA SER A 16 8.42 4.24 -4.42
C SER A 16 8.53 4.55 -2.92
N GLY A 17 9.73 4.37 -2.37
CA GLY A 17 10.10 4.84 -1.04
C GLY A 17 9.18 4.34 0.08
N ILE A 18 8.78 5.26 0.96
CA ILE A 18 7.98 4.93 2.14
C ILE A 18 6.56 4.46 1.76
N GLY A 19 5.95 5.07 0.74
CA GLY A 19 4.60 4.70 0.31
C GLY A 19 4.54 3.26 -0.19
N GLN A 20 5.52 2.86 -1.01
CA GLN A 20 5.67 1.48 -1.47
C GLN A 20 5.90 0.52 -0.31
N GLN A 21 6.81 0.86 0.60
CA GLN A 21 7.13 -0.02 1.73
C GLN A 21 5.93 -0.19 2.68
N LEU A 22 5.16 0.88 2.89
CA LEU A 22 3.91 0.84 3.65
C LEU A 22 2.87 -0.06 2.97
N ALA A 23 2.69 0.06 1.66
CA ALA A 23 1.79 -0.81 0.89
C ALA A 23 2.17 -2.28 1.07
N ILE A 24 3.45 -2.61 0.90
CA ILE A 24 3.95 -3.99 1.06
C ILE A 24 3.68 -4.51 2.48
N LEU A 25 3.95 -3.71 3.52
CA LEU A 25 3.75 -4.13 4.91
C LEU A 25 2.27 -4.32 5.26
N LEU A 26 1.38 -3.45 4.76
CA LEU A 26 -0.06 -3.59 4.97
C LEU A 26 -0.64 -4.79 4.20
N ALA A 27 -0.20 -5.03 2.97
CA ALA A 27 -0.58 -6.22 2.20
C ALA A 27 -0.20 -7.50 2.95
N LYS A 28 1.03 -7.57 3.49
CA LYS A 28 1.50 -8.72 4.31
C LYS A 28 0.65 -8.95 5.56
N GLN A 29 -0.03 -7.93 6.07
CA GLN A 29 -0.95 -8.04 7.20
C GLN A 29 -2.39 -8.39 6.79
N GLY A 30 -2.64 -8.64 5.50
CA GLY A 30 -3.97 -8.98 4.96
C GLY A 30 -4.89 -7.78 4.78
N CYS A 31 -4.32 -6.58 4.63
CA CYS A 31 -5.07 -5.38 4.27
C CYS A 31 -5.30 -5.36 2.75
N HIS A 32 -6.50 -4.99 2.31
CA HIS A 32 -6.79 -4.65 0.93
C HIS A 32 -6.30 -3.24 0.62
N LEU A 33 -5.73 -3.03 -0.56
CA LEU A 33 -5.06 -1.79 -0.91
C LEU A 33 -5.66 -1.18 -2.18
N SER A 34 -5.82 0.13 -2.16
CA SER A 34 -5.99 0.98 -3.34
C SER A 34 -4.75 1.85 -3.46
N LEU A 35 -3.99 1.69 -4.53
CA LEU A 35 -2.68 2.33 -4.71
C LEU A 35 -2.76 3.38 -5.81
N SER A 36 -2.11 4.52 -5.58
CA SER A 36 -1.99 5.60 -6.55
C SER A 36 -0.58 6.19 -6.50
N ASP A 37 -0.05 6.48 -7.68
CA ASP A 37 1.19 7.21 -7.89
C ASP A 37 1.10 7.93 -9.23
N ILE A 38 1.87 9.00 -9.41
CA ILE A 38 1.98 9.68 -10.70
C ILE A 38 2.81 8.87 -11.71
N ASN A 39 3.73 8.04 -11.21
CA ASN A 39 4.53 7.14 -12.02
C ASN A 39 3.90 5.74 -12.03
N GLU A 40 3.13 5.42 -13.07
CA GLU A 40 2.49 4.12 -13.24
C GLU A 40 3.47 2.95 -13.14
N LYS A 41 4.69 3.09 -13.66
CA LYS A 41 5.73 2.05 -13.59
C LYS A 41 6.13 1.68 -12.15
N GLY A 42 5.92 2.57 -11.19
CA GLY A 42 6.18 2.26 -9.77
C GLY A 42 5.12 1.33 -9.15
N LEU A 43 3.96 1.17 -9.80
CA LEU A 43 2.84 0.37 -9.33
C LEU A 43 2.74 -1.02 -9.99
N GLU A 44 3.53 -1.26 -11.04
CA GLU A 44 3.68 -2.58 -11.69
C GLU A 44 4.57 -3.53 -10.88
#